data_AF-A0A9X0AC77-F1
#
_entry.id   AF-A0A9X0AC77-F1
#
_cell.length_a   1.000
_cell.length_b   1.000
_cell.length_c   1.000
_cell.angle_alpha   90.00
_cell.angle_beta   90.00
_cell.angle_gamma   90.00
#
_symmetry.space_group_name_H-M   'P 1'
#
loop_
_entity.id
_entity.type
_entity.pdbx_description
1 polymer ?
#
loop_
_entity_poly.entity_id
_entity_poly.type
_entity_poly.pdbx_seq_one_letter_code
_entity_poly.pdbx_strand_id
1 'polypeptide(L)'
;MARTAAGEGLFRSAMRLETSEVQEVIARLIDYRGLDVEEIQERVEVIGEERRKKLEEKRTTMNRIMAAMRIIPRYKLRELVTDILQINDQNQKWLVNAWENKFDELDTEYEGDPNEGDPHALVVFMDEKSPITLRVLISDMAGSSESIRKYFKEKLLIEEEDGTLEVRHFEPLEPEHSPVLRSFEPKASPNLEAGVRDSSGDWDIINN
;
A
#
# COMPACT_ATOMS: atom_id res chain seq x y z
N MET A 1 25.19 -31.46 21.40
CA MET A 1 24.41 -30.32 20.87
C MET A 1 24.84 -29.03 21.57
N ALA A 2 25.87 -28.33 21.07
CA ALA A 2 26.41 -27.13 21.72
C ALA A 2 27.01 -26.13 20.70
N ARG A 3 26.29 -25.85 19.60
CA ARG A 3 26.79 -24.96 18.51
C ARG A 3 25.98 -23.68 18.25
N THR A 4 24.97 -23.35 19.06
CA THR A 4 24.09 -22.19 18.76
C THR A 4 23.97 -21.15 19.88
N ALA A 5 24.28 -21.47 21.14
CA ALA A 5 24.12 -20.50 22.23
C ALA A 5 25.20 -19.39 22.27
N ALA A 6 26.43 -19.70 21.86
CA ALA A 6 27.54 -18.72 21.86
C ALA A 6 27.40 -17.66 20.75
N GLY A 7 26.74 -18.00 19.64
CA GLY A 7 26.52 -17.09 18.51
C GLY A 7 25.41 -16.05 18.76
N GLU A 8 24.34 -16.45 19.45
CA GLU A 8 23.25 -15.52 19.82
C GLU A 8 23.65 -14.52 20.92
N GLY A 9 24.52 -14.92 21.84
CA GLY A 9 25.06 -14.03 22.87
C GLY A 9 25.89 -12.88 22.29
N LEU A 10 26.77 -13.19 21.33
CA LEU A 10 27.59 -12.19 20.64
C LEU A 10 26.75 -11.20 19.82
N PHE A 11 25.68 -11.67 19.17
CA PHE A 11 24.78 -10.81 18.39
C PHE A 11 23.93 -9.88 19.27
N ARG A 12 23.47 -10.35 20.43
CA ARG A 12 22.73 -9.49 21.39
C ARG A 12 23.63 -8.50 22.14
N SER A 13 24.87 -8.87 22.41
CA SER A 13 25.86 -7.95 22.99
C SER A 13 26.23 -6.84 22.02
N ALA A 14 26.49 -7.15 20.74
CA ALA A 14 26.83 -6.14 19.73
C ALA A 14 25.74 -5.06 19.49
N MET A 15 24.48 -5.38 19.78
CA MET A 15 23.34 -4.44 19.70
C MET A 15 23.20 -3.50 20.90
N ARG A 16 24.03 -3.64 21.96
CA ARG A 16 23.95 -2.84 23.19
C ARG A 16 25.23 -2.08 23.58
N LEU A 17 26.31 -2.22 22.82
CA LEU A 17 27.60 -1.65 23.19
C LEU A 17 27.58 -0.13 23.07
N GLU A 18 27.82 0.55 24.19
CA GLU A 18 28.29 1.95 24.19
C GLU A 18 29.62 2.02 23.41
N THR A 19 29.91 3.16 22.79
CA THR A 19 30.99 3.36 21.82
C THR A 19 32.37 2.85 22.28
N SER A 20 32.62 2.78 23.59
CA SER A 20 33.83 2.23 24.24
C SER A 20 33.91 0.71 24.19
N GLU A 21 32.80 -0.01 24.34
CA GLU A 21 32.80 -1.48 24.31
C GLU A 21 32.89 -2.01 22.87
N VAL A 22 32.38 -1.25 21.88
CA VAL A 22 32.63 -1.53 20.45
C VAL A 22 34.12 -1.43 20.14
N GLN A 23 34.81 -0.43 20.68
CA GLN A 23 36.26 -0.27 20.51
C GLN A 23 37.05 -1.42 21.14
N GLU A 24 36.63 -1.93 22.30
CA GLU A 24 37.29 -3.08 22.94
C GLU A 24 37.07 -4.38 22.12
N VAL A 25 35.88 -4.60 21.56
CA VAL A 25 35.61 -5.74 20.68
C VAL A 25 36.41 -5.64 19.37
N ILE A 26 36.51 -4.44 18.78
CA ILE A 26 37.35 -4.21 17.59
C ILE A 26 38.83 -4.44 17.91
N ALA A 27 39.34 -3.94 19.04
CA ALA A 27 40.71 -4.17 19.49
C ALA A 27 41.02 -5.67 19.71
N ARG A 28 40.09 -6.42 20.31
CA ARG A 28 40.25 -7.88 20.44
C ARG A 28 40.19 -8.60 19.10
N LEU A 29 39.40 -8.12 18.13
CA LEU A 29 39.32 -8.68 16.78
C LEU A 29 40.56 -8.37 15.93
N ILE A 30 41.17 -7.18 16.13
CA ILE A 30 42.49 -6.78 15.60
C ILE A 30 43.56 -7.77 16.04
N ASP A 31 43.67 -7.96 17.36
CA ASP A 31 44.69 -8.83 17.96
C ASP A 31 44.51 -10.31 17.57
N TYR A 32 43.27 -10.80 17.47
CA TYR A 32 43.00 -12.21 17.14
C TYR A 32 43.14 -12.55 15.66
N ARG A 33 42.94 -11.59 14.74
CA ARG A 33 42.98 -11.85 13.30
C ARG A 33 44.19 -11.24 12.59
N GLY A 34 45.06 -10.53 13.32
CA GLY A 34 46.20 -9.83 12.73
C GLY A 34 45.76 -8.79 11.71
N LEU A 35 44.60 -8.16 11.93
CA LEU A 35 44.09 -7.10 11.07
C LEU A 35 44.79 -5.81 11.46
N ASP A 36 45.39 -5.13 10.48
CA ASP A 36 46.01 -3.84 10.75
C ASP A 36 44.94 -2.79 11.11
N VAL A 37 45.29 -1.86 12.01
CA VAL A 37 44.39 -0.78 12.42
C VAL A 37 44.03 0.08 11.21
N GLU A 38 44.99 0.30 10.29
CA GLU A 38 44.77 1.02 9.04
C GLU A 38 43.77 0.28 8.13
N GLU A 39 43.92 -1.05 7.95
CA GLU A 39 42.99 -1.86 7.17
C GLU A 39 41.56 -1.86 7.74
N ILE A 40 41.41 -1.78 9.07
CA ILE A 40 40.09 -1.70 9.71
C ILE A 40 39.47 -0.32 9.55
N GLN A 41 40.26 0.74 9.69
CA GLN A 41 39.77 2.10 9.44
C GLN A 41 39.28 2.24 8.01
N GLU A 42 40.07 1.78 7.03
CA GLU A 42 39.68 1.78 5.61
C GLU A 42 38.37 1.00 5.39
N ARG A 43 38.25 -0.20 5.96
CA ARG A 43 37.01 -1.00 5.83
C ARG A 43 35.80 -0.34 6.49
N VAL A 44 35.97 0.32 7.64
CA VAL A 44 34.89 1.05 8.31
C VAL A 44 34.46 2.25 7.48
N GLU A 45 35.40 2.98 6.88
CA GLU A 45 35.11 4.09 5.97
C GLU A 45 34.34 3.61 4.73
N VAL A 46 34.80 2.54 4.09
CA VAL A 46 34.10 1.94 2.92
C VAL A 46 32.69 1.50 3.29
N ILE A 47 32.50 0.78 4.41
CA ILE A 47 31.17 0.36 4.87
C ILE A 47 30.29 1.57 5.21
N GLY A 48 30.86 2.60 5.84
CA GLY A 48 30.17 3.84 6.16
C GLY A 48 29.67 4.56 4.91
N GLU A 49 30.53 4.66 3.90
CA GLU A 49 30.22 5.25 2.61
C GLU A 49 29.14 4.46 1.86
N GLU A 50 29.25 3.14 1.81
CA GLU A 50 28.24 2.26 1.22
C GLU A 50 26.87 2.41 1.91
N ARG A 51 26.85 2.47 3.25
CA ARG A 51 25.62 2.67 4.02
C ARG A 51 25.00 4.03 3.73
N ARG A 52 25.82 5.09 3.68
CA ARG A 52 25.37 6.44 3.34
C ARG A 52 24.77 6.49 1.94
N LYS A 53 25.43 5.88 0.96
CA LYS A 53 24.94 5.76 -0.42
C LYS A 53 23.61 5.02 -0.48
N LYS A 54 23.49 3.87 0.20
CA LYS A 54 22.23 3.10 0.29
C LYS A 54 21.10 3.89 0.96
N LEU A 55 21.41 4.67 1.99
CA LEU A 55 20.42 5.49 2.68
C LEU A 55 19.91 6.62 1.78
N GLU A 56 20.81 7.27 1.04
CA GLU A 56 20.46 8.33 0.10
C GLU A 56 19.63 7.80 -1.08
N GLU A 57 20.01 6.64 -1.63
CA GLU A 57 19.24 5.95 -2.67
C GLU A 57 17.84 5.57 -2.15
N LYS A 58 17.76 5.00 -0.95
CA LYS A 58 16.48 4.69 -0.29
C LYS A 58 15.62 5.95 -0.16
N ARG A 59 16.18 7.05 0.34
CA ARG A 59 15.47 8.32 0.52
C ARG A 59 14.96 8.87 -0.80
N THR A 60 15.82 8.91 -1.81
CA THR A 60 15.47 9.42 -3.16
C THR A 60 14.36 8.59 -3.78
N THR A 61 14.48 7.27 -3.74
CA THR A 61 13.48 6.35 -4.26
C THR A 61 12.15 6.50 -3.52
N MET A 62 12.17 6.56 -2.18
CA MET A 62 10.96 6.73 -1.38
C MET A 62 10.26 8.06 -1.65
N ASN A 63 11.01 9.16 -1.80
CA ASN A 63 10.43 10.45 -2.16
C ASN A 63 9.66 10.39 -3.50
N ARG A 64 10.21 9.68 -4.49
CA ARG A 64 9.57 9.49 -5.79
C ARG A 64 8.36 8.54 -5.72
N ILE A 65 8.46 7.45 -4.95
CA ILE A 65 7.31 6.58 -4.68
C ILE A 65 6.19 7.36 -4.02
N MET A 66 6.47 8.17 -2.98
CA MET A 66 5.45 9.00 -2.32
C MET A 66 4.82 10.00 -3.28
N ALA A 67 5.60 10.61 -4.18
CA ALA A 67 5.06 11.49 -5.21
C ALA A 67 4.12 10.73 -6.17
N ALA A 68 4.51 9.54 -6.62
CA ALA A 68 3.67 8.68 -7.44
C ALA A 68 2.38 8.26 -6.72
N MET A 69 2.49 7.87 -5.44
CA MET A 69 1.36 7.52 -4.59
C MET A 69 0.37 8.65 -4.38
N ARG A 70 0.73 9.92 -4.63
CA ARG A 70 -0.23 11.04 -4.57
C ARG A 70 -1.08 11.16 -5.83
N ILE A 71 -0.53 10.82 -6.98
CA ILE A 71 -1.17 11.06 -8.29
C ILE A 71 -1.68 9.79 -8.96
N ILE A 72 -1.30 8.61 -8.46
CA ILE A 72 -1.73 7.34 -9.03
C ILE A 72 -3.26 7.20 -8.99
N PRO A 73 -3.91 6.81 -10.11
CA PRO A 73 -5.33 6.52 -10.15
C PRO A 73 -5.73 5.42 -9.14
N ARG A 74 -6.95 5.51 -8.60
CA ARG A 74 -7.45 4.56 -7.59
C ARG A 74 -7.44 3.12 -8.07
N TYR A 75 -7.87 2.85 -9.30
CA TYR A 75 -7.89 1.49 -9.85
C TYR A 75 -6.48 0.87 -9.87
N LYS A 76 -5.47 1.66 -10.25
CA LYS A 76 -4.07 1.21 -10.30
C LYS A 76 -3.48 1.04 -8.90
N LEU A 77 -3.84 1.93 -7.96
CA LEU A 77 -3.48 1.74 -6.56
C LEU A 77 -4.02 0.41 -6.04
N ARG A 78 -5.32 0.15 -6.25
CA ARG A 78 -5.98 -1.09 -5.80
C ARG A 78 -5.27 -2.33 -6.37
N GLU A 79 -5.05 -2.36 -7.69
CA GLU A 79 -4.31 -3.44 -8.37
C GLU A 79 -2.95 -3.71 -7.73
N LEU A 80 -2.10 -2.68 -7.63
CA LEU A 80 -0.73 -2.85 -7.14
C LEU A 80 -0.68 -3.25 -5.67
N VAL A 81 -1.60 -2.76 -4.85
CA VAL A 81 -1.68 -3.16 -3.43
C VAL A 81 -2.15 -4.59 -3.33
N THR A 82 -3.21 -4.98 -4.04
CA THR A 82 -3.70 -6.36 -4.06
C THR A 82 -2.60 -7.35 -4.47
N ASP A 83 -1.79 -7.02 -5.49
CA ASP A 83 -0.65 -7.85 -5.88
C ASP A 83 0.33 -8.09 -4.72
N ILE A 84 0.66 -7.04 -3.95
CA ILE A 84 1.58 -7.13 -2.81
C ILE A 84 1.00 -7.98 -1.69
N LEU A 85 -0.31 -7.85 -1.42
CA LEU A 85 -0.98 -8.64 -0.39
C LEU A 85 -1.01 -10.12 -0.78
N GLN A 86 -1.22 -10.45 -2.05
CA GLN A 86 -1.24 -11.82 -2.57
C GLN A 86 0.14 -12.49 -2.60
N ILE A 87 1.23 -11.72 -2.69
CA ILE A 87 2.60 -12.28 -2.68
C ILE A 87 2.95 -12.86 -1.31
N ASN A 88 2.45 -12.27 -0.22
CA ASN A 88 2.77 -12.68 1.14
C ASN A 88 1.70 -12.22 2.14
N ASP A 89 1.02 -13.19 2.76
CA ASP A 89 -0.03 -12.98 3.77
C ASP A 89 0.40 -12.08 4.93
N GLN A 90 1.70 -12.02 5.25
CA GLN A 90 2.21 -11.11 6.28
C GLN A 90 2.01 -9.63 5.91
N ASN A 91 1.95 -9.29 4.62
CA ASN A 91 1.68 -7.94 4.17
C ASN A 91 0.22 -7.55 4.49
N GLN A 92 -0.73 -8.49 4.32
CA GLN A 92 -2.13 -8.27 4.67
C GLN A 92 -2.28 -8.10 6.16
N LYS A 93 -1.72 -9.00 6.97
CA LYS A 93 -1.72 -8.88 8.44
C LYS A 93 -1.09 -7.57 8.92
N TRP A 94 0.02 -7.16 8.30
CA TRP A 94 0.63 -5.86 8.60
C TRP A 94 -0.32 -4.71 8.28
N LEU A 95 -0.97 -4.73 7.11
CA LEU A 95 -1.87 -3.66 6.67
C LEU A 95 -3.10 -3.54 7.57
N VAL A 96 -3.71 -4.67 7.93
CA VAL A 96 -4.86 -4.72 8.87
C VAL A 96 -4.47 -4.14 10.21
N ASN A 97 -3.36 -4.58 10.81
CA ASN A 97 -2.88 -4.04 12.07
C ASN A 97 -2.59 -2.54 11.98
N ALA A 98 -1.96 -2.08 10.90
CA ALA A 98 -1.65 -0.67 10.71
C ALA A 98 -2.92 0.19 10.53
N TRP A 99 -3.96 -0.37 9.91
CA TRP A 99 -5.26 0.27 9.76
C TRP A 99 -6.03 0.33 11.08
N GLU A 100 -6.09 -0.77 11.82
CA GLU A 100 -6.77 -0.82 13.12
C GLU A 100 -6.17 0.17 14.12
N ASN A 101 -4.85 0.33 14.12
CA ASN A 101 -4.20 1.37 14.92
C ASN A 101 -4.63 2.81 14.58
N LYS A 102 -5.29 3.04 13.43
CA LYS A 102 -5.78 4.36 13.00
C LYS A 102 -7.28 4.54 13.18
N PHE A 103 -8.07 3.48 12.96
CA PHE A 103 -9.53 3.57 12.92
C PHE A 103 -10.25 2.71 13.98
N ASP A 104 -9.64 1.62 14.45
CA ASP A 104 -10.24 0.69 15.45
C ASP A 104 -11.69 0.25 15.10
N GLU A 105 -11.92 -0.05 13.82
CA GLU A 105 -13.26 -0.19 13.21
C GLU A 105 -13.31 -1.30 12.15
N LEU A 106 -12.22 -2.02 11.90
CA LEU A 106 -12.15 -2.98 10.78
C LEU A 106 -12.97 -4.23 11.10
N ASP A 107 -12.89 -4.74 12.34
CA ASP A 107 -13.68 -5.87 12.82
C ASP A 107 -15.21 -5.62 12.84
N THR A 108 -15.67 -4.36 12.82
CA THR A 108 -17.09 -4.01 12.90
C THR A 108 -17.71 -3.60 11.57
N GLU A 109 -16.92 -3.05 10.64
CA GLU A 109 -17.43 -2.51 9.37
C GLU A 109 -17.05 -3.31 8.13
N TYR A 110 -15.99 -4.13 8.19
CA TYR A 110 -15.60 -4.96 7.05
C TYR A 110 -16.36 -6.28 7.04
N GLU A 111 -17.06 -6.55 5.94
CA GLU A 111 -17.75 -7.83 5.74
C GLU A 111 -16.75 -8.92 5.30
N GLY A 112 -16.14 -9.59 6.28
CA GLY A 112 -15.25 -10.74 6.06
C GLY A 112 -14.15 -10.85 7.11
N ASP A 113 -13.26 -11.83 6.95
CA ASP A 113 -12.01 -11.87 7.74
C ASP A 113 -10.99 -10.92 7.08
N PRO A 114 -10.55 -9.83 7.73
CA PRO A 114 -9.61 -8.92 7.12
C PRO A 114 -8.19 -9.49 7.03
N ASN A 115 -7.83 -10.49 7.85
CA ASN A 115 -6.51 -11.10 7.86
C ASN A 115 -6.35 -12.24 6.87
N GLU A 116 -7.43 -12.95 6.56
CA GLU A 116 -7.41 -14.18 5.74
C GLU A 116 -8.39 -14.14 4.56
N GLY A 117 -9.24 -13.12 4.47
CA GLY A 117 -10.20 -12.93 3.39
C GLY A 117 -9.59 -12.34 2.11
N ASP A 118 -10.46 -12.05 1.14
CA ASP A 118 -10.05 -11.54 -0.19
C ASP A 118 -9.26 -10.22 -0.09
N PRO A 119 -7.98 -10.20 -0.50
CA PRO A 119 -7.18 -8.99 -0.48
C PRO A 119 -7.74 -7.88 -1.37
N HIS A 120 -8.48 -8.22 -2.44
CA HIS A 120 -9.10 -7.21 -3.29
C HIS A 120 -10.22 -6.49 -2.56
N ALA A 121 -11.17 -7.24 -1.97
CA ALA A 121 -12.25 -6.68 -1.17
C ALA A 121 -11.76 -5.79 -0.03
N LEU A 122 -10.73 -6.24 0.71
CA LEU A 122 -10.10 -5.45 1.78
C LEU A 122 -9.56 -4.11 1.28
N VAL A 123 -8.83 -4.12 0.16
CA VAL A 123 -8.23 -2.93 -0.43
C VAL A 123 -9.29 -1.97 -0.97
N VAL A 124 -10.36 -2.50 -1.58
CA VAL A 124 -11.51 -1.69 -2.02
C VAL A 124 -12.16 -1.00 -0.83
N PHE A 125 -12.44 -1.73 0.25
CA PHE A 125 -13.01 -1.19 1.48
C PHE A 125 -12.14 -0.05 2.05
N MET A 126 -10.85 -0.31 2.26
CA MET A 126 -9.92 0.68 2.80
C MET A 126 -9.78 1.91 1.90
N ASP A 127 -9.69 1.70 0.58
CA ASP A 127 -9.61 2.80 -0.39
C ASP A 127 -10.90 3.62 -0.43
N GLU A 128 -12.07 3.04 -0.17
CA GLU A 128 -13.35 3.76 -0.11
C GLU A 128 -13.53 4.51 1.19
N LYS A 129 -13.15 3.90 2.31
CA LYS A 129 -13.22 4.52 3.64
C LYS A 129 -12.23 5.67 3.80
N SER A 130 -10.97 5.46 3.41
CA SER A 130 -9.96 6.53 3.40
C SER A 130 -8.84 6.26 2.39
N PRO A 131 -8.96 6.80 1.15
CA PRO A 131 -7.92 6.65 0.13
C PRO A 131 -6.57 7.23 0.57
N ILE A 132 -6.59 8.32 1.34
CA ILE A 132 -5.39 9.00 1.83
C ILE A 132 -4.68 8.12 2.86
N THR A 133 -5.41 7.56 3.82
CA THR A 133 -4.81 6.69 4.84
C THR A 133 -4.21 5.45 4.20
N LEU A 134 -4.91 4.82 3.26
CA LEU A 134 -4.37 3.68 2.53
C LEU A 134 -3.04 4.02 1.84
N ARG A 135 -2.97 5.14 1.12
CA ARG A 135 -1.73 5.60 0.45
C ARG A 135 -0.58 5.81 1.43
N VAL A 136 -0.84 6.35 2.62
CA VAL A 136 0.17 6.55 3.67
C VAL A 136 0.66 5.19 4.17
N LEU A 137 -0.24 4.28 4.55
CA LEU A 137 0.14 2.97 5.07
C LEU A 137 0.94 2.15 4.05
N ILE A 138 0.56 2.19 2.78
CA ILE A 138 1.30 1.50 1.71
C ILE A 138 2.68 2.14 1.48
N SER A 139 2.79 3.45 1.61
CA SER A 139 4.09 4.14 1.57
C SER A 139 4.98 3.74 2.74
N ASP A 140 4.42 3.59 3.95
CA ASP A 140 5.15 3.13 5.14
C ASP A 140 5.60 1.67 5.00
N MET A 141 4.76 0.82 4.41
CA MET A 141 5.10 -0.56 4.06
C MET A 141 6.32 -0.61 3.13
N ALA A 142 6.34 0.21 2.08
CA ALA A 142 7.48 0.35 1.17
C ALA A 142 8.73 0.95 1.86
N GLY A 143 8.53 1.87 2.80
CA GLY A 143 9.62 2.43 3.61
C GLY A 143 10.31 1.36 4.47
N SER A 144 9.55 0.37 4.92
CA SER A 144 10.00 -0.70 5.83
C SER A 144 10.54 -1.93 5.10
N SER A 145 10.05 -2.23 3.90
CA SER A 145 10.43 -3.42 3.13
C SER A 145 11.17 -3.08 1.83
N GLU A 146 12.38 -3.61 1.67
CA GLU A 146 13.16 -3.43 0.44
C GLU A 146 12.53 -4.08 -0.79
N SER A 147 11.95 -5.27 -0.65
CA SER A 147 11.28 -5.95 -1.75
C SER A 147 10.05 -5.16 -2.23
N ILE A 148 9.25 -4.62 -1.31
CA ILE A 148 8.07 -3.82 -1.64
C ILE A 148 8.48 -2.47 -2.23
N ARG A 149 9.53 -1.84 -1.70
CA ARG A 149 10.10 -0.63 -2.29
C ARG A 149 10.57 -0.86 -3.72
N LYS A 150 11.27 -1.97 -3.97
CA LYS A 150 11.74 -2.34 -5.31
C LYS A 150 10.56 -2.58 -6.25
N TYR A 151 9.54 -3.31 -5.80
CA TYR A 151 8.30 -3.51 -6.54
C TYR A 151 7.65 -2.18 -6.95
N PHE A 152 7.48 -1.25 -6.01
CA PHE A 152 6.92 0.06 -6.33
C PHE A 152 7.83 0.91 -7.20
N LYS A 153 9.16 0.85 -7.04
CA LYS A 153 10.10 1.51 -7.96
C LYS A 153 9.84 1.02 -9.39
N GLU A 154 9.78 -0.29 -9.61
CA GLU A 154 9.58 -0.90 -10.94
C GLU A 154 8.20 -0.60 -11.55
N LYS A 155 7.15 -0.53 -10.72
CA LYS A 155 5.78 -0.34 -11.18
C LYS A 155 5.39 1.13 -11.36
N LEU A 156 5.91 2.02 -10.52
CA LEU A 156 5.49 3.41 -10.46
C LEU A 156 6.48 4.38 -11.09
N LEU A 157 7.74 3.99 -11.24
CA LEU A 157 8.78 4.90 -11.70
C LEU A 157 9.34 4.46 -13.05
N ILE A 158 9.97 5.41 -13.72
CA ILE A 158 10.75 5.23 -14.94
C ILE A 158 12.16 5.72 -14.60
N GLU A 159 13.17 4.90 -14.92
CA GLU A 159 14.58 5.28 -14.76
C GLU A 159 15.07 5.81 -16.10
N GLU A 160 15.42 7.09 -16.12
CA GLU A 160 15.91 7.79 -17.30
C GLU A 160 17.40 7.47 -17.55
N GLU A 161 17.91 7.80 -18.74
CA GLU A 161 19.30 7.51 -19.12
C GLU A 161 20.34 8.16 -18.20
N ASP A 162 20.00 9.28 -17.56
CA ASP A 162 20.85 10.00 -16.61
C ASP A 162 20.78 9.43 -15.18
N GLY A 163 20.01 8.35 -14.96
CA GLY A 163 19.79 7.71 -13.68
C GLY A 163 18.76 8.43 -12.80
N THR A 164 18.07 9.44 -13.30
CA THR A 164 16.96 10.07 -12.59
C THR A 164 15.70 9.19 -12.61
N LEU A 165 14.86 9.38 -11.60
CA LEU A 165 13.60 8.64 -11.46
C LEU A 165 12.41 9.56 -11.69
N GLU A 166 11.66 9.30 -12.75
CA GLU A 166 10.41 9.97 -13.06
C GLU A 166 9.20 9.14 -12.65
N VAL A 167 8.07 9.81 -12.41
CA VAL A 167 6.82 9.13 -12.08
C VAL A 167 6.14 8.68 -13.36
N ARG A 168 5.82 7.39 -13.45
CA ARG A 168 5.07 6.82 -14.57
C ARG A 168 3.68 7.46 -14.65
N HIS A 169 3.31 7.87 -15.86
CA HIS A 169 1.96 8.31 -16.14
C HIS A 169 1.00 7.11 -16.27
N PHE A 170 -0.18 7.22 -15.67
CA PHE A 170 -1.24 6.23 -15.78
C PHE A 170 -2.48 6.92 -16.32
N GLU A 171 -3.04 6.38 -17.39
CA GLU A 171 -4.28 6.90 -17.96
C GLU A 171 -5.41 6.77 -16.91
N PRO A 172 -6.31 7.75 -16.81
CA PRO A 172 -7.54 7.57 -16.05
C PRO A 172 -8.30 6.35 -16.62
N LEU A 173 -8.96 5.58 -15.75
CA LEU A 173 -9.89 4.56 -16.22
C LEU A 173 -10.92 5.27 -17.11
N GLU A 174 -11.03 4.90 -18.38
CA GLU A 174 -12.12 5.41 -19.21
C GLU A 174 -13.42 5.11 -18.46
N PRO A 175 -14.31 6.09 -18.25
CA PRO A 175 -15.64 5.76 -17.78
C PRO A 175 -16.21 4.80 -18.81
N GLU A 176 -16.51 3.55 -18.41
CA GLU A 176 -17.31 2.66 -19.23
C GLU A 176 -18.46 3.52 -19.76
N HIS A 177 -18.60 3.59 -21.08
CA HIS A 177 -19.71 4.27 -21.71
C HIS A 177 -20.97 3.74 -21.03
N SER A 178 -21.49 4.53 -20.09
CA SER A 178 -22.80 4.32 -19.52
C SER A 178 -23.68 4.04 -20.71
N PRO A 179 -24.33 2.87 -20.80
CA PRO A 179 -25.36 2.73 -21.80
C PRO A 179 -26.30 3.87 -21.47
N VAL A 180 -26.33 4.87 -22.36
CA VAL A 180 -27.32 5.93 -22.31
C VAL A 180 -28.61 5.16 -22.19
N LEU A 181 -29.18 5.15 -20.99
CA LEU A 181 -30.56 4.79 -20.78
C LEU A 181 -31.26 5.71 -21.74
N ARG A 182 -31.62 5.19 -22.92
CA ARG A 182 -32.52 5.87 -23.84
C ARG A 182 -33.67 6.21 -22.92
N SER A 183 -33.78 7.49 -22.63
CA SER A 183 -34.95 8.07 -21.99
C SER A 183 -36.11 7.38 -22.67
N PHE A 184 -36.87 6.61 -21.90
CA PHE A 184 -38.19 6.21 -22.32
C PHE A 184 -38.94 7.52 -22.51
N GLU A 185 -38.90 8.04 -23.74
CA GLU A 185 -39.85 9.03 -24.19
C GLU A 185 -41.21 8.38 -23.93
N PRO A 186 -42.09 8.99 -23.11
CA PRO A 186 -43.46 8.53 -23.04
C PRO A 186 -44.01 8.71 -24.46
N LYS A 187 -44.34 7.60 -25.11
CA LYS A 187 -45.06 7.64 -26.39
C LYS A 187 -46.27 8.54 -26.17
N ALA A 188 -46.27 9.69 -26.84
CA ALA A 188 -47.46 10.50 -26.99
C ALA A 188 -48.51 9.61 -27.67
N SER A 189 -49.51 9.20 -26.89
CA SER A 189 -50.72 8.60 -27.45
C SER A 189 -51.42 9.65 -28.32
N PRO A 190 -51.77 9.34 -29.56
CA PRO A 190 -52.46 10.28 -30.42
C PRO A 190 -53.90 10.50 -29.94
N ASN A 191 -54.33 11.76 -30.06
CA ASN A 191 -55.70 12.24 -29.86
C ASN A 191 -56.77 11.27 -30.35
N LEU A 192 -57.72 10.95 -29.45
CA LEU A 192 -59.08 10.63 -29.83
C LEU A 192 -59.97 11.74 -29.28
N GLU A 193 -60.53 12.50 -30.22
CA GLU A 193 -61.43 13.62 -29.99
C GLU A 193 -62.71 13.19 -29.26
N ALA A 194 -63.13 14.09 -28.38
CA ALA A 194 -64.49 14.40 -27.93
C ALA A 194 -65.63 13.45 -28.33
N GLY A 195 -66.23 12.84 -27.30
CA GLY A 195 -67.58 12.27 -27.33
C GLY A 195 -68.26 12.48 -25.98
N VAL A 196 -69.00 13.59 -25.87
CA VAL A 196 -69.88 13.94 -24.74
C VAL A 196 -70.91 12.83 -24.49
N ARG A 197 -71.07 12.40 -23.23
CA ARG A 197 -72.39 12.14 -22.64
C ARG A 197 -72.36 11.98 -21.12
N ASP A 198 -73.21 12.79 -20.49
CA ASP A 198 -73.76 12.64 -19.14
C ASP A 198 -74.11 11.20 -18.78
N SER A 199 -73.86 10.81 -17.53
CA SER A 199 -74.92 10.29 -16.66
C SER A 199 -74.44 10.14 -15.21
N SER A 200 -75.15 10.85 -14.35
CA SER A 200 -75.43 10.62 -12.93
C SER A 200 -75.58 9.14 -12.52
N GLY A 201 -75.21 8.83 -11.27
CA GLY A 201 -75.64 7.64 -10.53
C GLY A 201 -74.55 7.14 -9.59
N ASP A 202 -74.63 7.51 -8.30
CA ASP A 202 -75.13 6.63 -7.23
C ASP A 202 -74.24 5.40 -6.97
N TRP A 203 -73.47 5.46 -5.89
CA TRP A 203 -73.04 4.26 -5.18
C TRP A 203 -73.30 4.45 -3.68
N ASP A 204 -74.59 4.32 -3.34
CA ASP A 204 -74.98 3.85 -2.02
C ASP A 204 -74.61 2.37 -1.87
N ILE A 205 -73.80 2.11 -0.84
CA ILE A 205 -73.92 1.08 0.21
C ILE A 205 -74.43 -0.35 -0.12
N ILE A 206 -73.67 -1.33 0.42
CA ILE A 206 -74.08 -2.60 1.10
C ILE A 206 -73.58 -3.92 0.47
N ASN A 207 -72.70 -4.56 1.26
CA ASN A 207 -72.50 -5.98 1.62
C ASN A 207 -72.74 -7.11 0.60
N ASN A 208 -71.74 -7.99 0.54
CA ASN A 208 -71.87 -9.35 1.08
C ASN A 208 -70.56 -9.83 1.71
#